data_AF-A0A7W9FNF0-F1
#
_entry.id   AF-A0A7W9FNF0-F1
#
_cell.length_a   1.000
_cell.length_b   1.000
_cell.length_c   1.000
_cell.angle_alpha   90.00
_cell.angle_beta   90.00
_cell.angle_gamma   90.00
#
_symmetry.space_group_name_H-M   'P 1'
#
loop_
_entity.id
_entity.type
_entity.pdbx_description
1 polymer ?
#
loop_
_entity_poly.entity_id
_entity_poly.type
_entity_poly.pdbx_seq_one_letter_code
_entity_poly.pdbx_strand_id
1 'polypeptide(L)' 'MPTPPRRRQRRADGLSGALGRADFAAEFLRRNRTYRAEHKQMQQRIASGAVAQSAAEMAFARRWGLSFRYGAG' A
#
# COMPACT_ATOMS: atom_id res chain seq x y z
N MET A 1 -15.66 44.56 -18.19
CA MET A 1 -16.19 43.24 -17.78
C MET A 1 -15.02 42.27 -17.66
N PRO A 2 -14.61 41.82 -16.46
CA PRO A 2 -13.61 40.77 -16.34
C PRO A 2 -14.29 39.40 -16.18
N THR A 3 -13.96 38.48 -17.08
CA THR A 3 -14.41 37.08 -17.07
C THR A 3 -13.77 36.30 -15.91
N PRO A 4 -14.48 35.41 -15.21
CA PRO A 4 -13.89 34.62 -14.13
C PRO A 4 -12.90 33.58 -14.69
N PRO A 5 -11.79 33.30 -13.98
CA PRO A 5 -10.82 32.30 -14.44
C PRO A 5 -11.46 30.91 -14.40
N ARG A 6 -11.65 30.35 -15.60
CA ARG A 6 -12.11 28.99 -15.85
C ARG A 6 -11.15 28.02 -15.18
N ARG A 7 -11.55 27.49 -14.02
CA ARG A 7 -10.85 26.46 -13.25
C ARG A 7 -10.61 25.27 -14.17
N ARG A 8 -9.41 25.17 -14.76
CA ARG A 8 -8.96 23.96 -15.47
C ARG A 8 -8.91 22.86 -14.42
N GLN A 9 -9.92 21.99 -14.41
CA GLN A 9 -9.81 20.67 -13.82
C GLN A 9 -8.62 19.99 -14.50
N ARG A 10 -7.49 20.00 -13.81
CA ARG A 10 -6.34 19.17 -14.17
C ARG A 10 -6.85 17.74 -14.02
N ARG A 11 -7.16 17.11 -15.14
CA ARG A 11 -7.32 15.67 -15.21
C ARG A 11 -6.07 15.08 -14.58
N ALA A 12 -6.28 14.19 -13.60
CA ALA A 12 -5.24 13.41 -12.97
C ALA A 12 -4.77 12.32 -13.94
N ASP A 13 -4.29 12.74 -15.11
CA ASP A 13 -3.64 11.88 -16.08
C ASP A 13 -2.15 12.18 -16.06
N GLY A 14 -1.39 11.19 -15.60
CA GLY A 14 -0.02 10.98 -16.03
C GLY A 14 1.04 11.82 -15.32
N LEU A 15 1.37 11.46 -14.08
CA LEU A 15 2.73 11.68 -13.55
C LEU A 15 3.13 10.51 -12.65
N SER A 16 3.59 9.42 -13.28
CA SER A 16 4.44 8.37 -12.71
C SER A 16 5.81 8.90 -12.20
N GLY A 17 5.88 10.11 -11.65
CA GLY A 17 7.13 10.81 -11.34
C GLY A 17 7.26 11.31 -9.90
N ALA A 18 6.20 11.22 -9.10
CA ALA A 18 6.26 11.51 -7.67
C ALA A 18 5.79 10.27 -6.92
N LEU A 19 6.65 9.23 -6.86
CA LEU A 19 6.51 8.17 -5.87
C LEU A 19 6.39 8.87 -4.52
N GLY A 20 5.20 8.82 -3.92
CA GLY A 20 5.00 9.36 -2.58
C GLY A 20 5.91 8.61 -1.60
N ARG A 21 6.08 9.13 -0.38
CA ARG A 21 6.85 8.41 0.66
C ARG A 21 6.35 6.97 0.87
N ALA A 22 5.05 6.76 0.67
CA ALA A 22 4.41 5.44 0.71
C ALA A 22 4.92 4.52 -0.41
N ASP A 23 5.09 5.01 -1.63
CA ASP A 23 5.56 4.19 -2.76
C ASP A 23 7.06 3.87 -2.62
N PHE A 24 7.85 4.79 -2.06
CA PHE A 24 9.24 4.50 -1.71
C PHE A 24 9.34 3.38 -0.67
N ALA A 25 8.53 3.43 0.40
CA ALA A 25 8.47 2.36 1.40
C ALA A 25 8.03 1.02 0.78
N ALA A 26 7.06 1.06 -0.15
CA ALA A 26 6.61 -0.12 -0.89
C ALA A 26 7.73 -0.73 -1.75
N GLU A 27 8.57 0.09 -2.38
CA GLU A 27 9.72 -0.37 -3.17
C GLU A 27 10.82 -1.04 -2.31
N PHE A 28 11.03 -0.60 -1.06
CA PHE A 28 11.91 -1.30 -0.12
C PHE A 28 11.41 -2.69 0.22
N LEU A 29 10.10 -2.83 0.46
CA LEU A 29 9.48 -4.14 0.72
C LEU A 29 9.55 -5.04 -0.52
N ARG A 30 9.35 -4.46 -1.71
CA ARG A 30 9.42 -5.19 -2.99
C ARG A 30 10.81 -5.77 -3.26
N ARG A 31 11.87 -5.08 -2.87
CA ARG A 31 13.27 -5.53 -3.03
C ARG A 31 13.75 -6.45 -1.88
N ASN A 32 13.05 -6.49 -0.75
CA ASN A 32 13.39 -7.34 0.38
C ASN A 32 13.04 -8.83 0.11
N ARG A 33 14.06 -9.70 0.04
CA ARG A 33 13.88 -11.15 -0.19
C ARG A 33 13.09 -11.84 0.92
N THR A 34 13.32 -11.46 2.17
CA THR A 34 12.62 -12.01 3.35
C THR A 34 11.14 -11.66 3.30
N TYR A 35 10.80 -10.41 2.97
CA TYR A 35 9.42 -9.98 2.78
C TYR A 35 8.71 -10.83 1.72
N ARG A 36 9.36 -11.07 0.56
CA ARG A 36 8.78 -11.89 -0.51
C ARG A 36 8.57 -13.35 -0.11
N ALA A 37 9.49 -13.92 0.66
CA ALA A 37 9.36 -15.29 1.15
C ALA A 37 8.22 -15.42 2.15
N GLU A 38 8.13 -14.51 3.14
CA GLU A 38 7.06 -14.50 4.12
C GLU A 38 5.69 -14.21 3.49
N HIS A 39 5.62 -13.32 2.49
CA HIS A 39 4.39 -13.02 1.77
C HIS A 39 3.88 -14.25 0.99
N LYS A 40 4.76 -15.00 0.34
CA LYS A 40 4.41 -16.26 -0.32
C LYS A 40 3.92 -17.31 0.68
N GLN A 41 4.59 -17.42 1.84
CA GLN A 41 4.20 -18.35 2.89
C GLN A 41 2.83 -18.00 3.47
N MET A 42 2.55 -16.71 3.67
CA MET A 42 1.24 -16.21 4.07
C MET A 42 0.17 -16.60 3.05
N GLN A 43 0.40 -16.33 1.76
CA GLN A 43 -0.53 -16.70 0.68
C GLN A 43 -0.79 -18.20 0.63
N GLN A 44 0.24 -19.03 0.81
CA GLN A 44 0.09 -20.49 0.86
C GLN A 44 -0.78 -20.94 2.04
N ARG A 45 -0.61 -20.34 3.22
CA ARG A 45 -1.42 -20.66 4.42
C ARG A 45 -2.88 -20.23 4.28
N ILE A 46 -3.12 -19.12 3.57
CA ILE A 46 -4.48 -18.67 3.24
C ILE A 46 -5.11 -19.65 2.24
N ALA A 47 -4.38 -20.00 1.17
CA ALA A 47 -4.85 -20.92 0.14
C ALA A 47 -5.12 -22.33 0.68
N SER A 48 -4.33 -22.78 1.67
CA SER A 48 -4.56 -24.07 2.35
C SER A 48 -5.68 -24.01 3.39
N GLY A 49 -6.33 -22.87 3.59
CA GLY A 49 -7.38 -22.67 4.60
C GLY A 49 -6.86 -22.75 6.06
N ALA A 50 -5.55 -22.73 6.28
CA ALA A 50 -4.96 -22.89 7.61
C ALA A 50 -5.14 -21.65 8.49
N VAL A 51 -5.31 -20.47 7.87
CA VAL A 51 -5.52 -19.19 8.57
C VAL A 51 -6.53 -18.36 7.79
N ALA A 52 -7.45 -17.71 8.50
CA ALA A 52 -8.35 -16.74 7.89
C ALA A 52 -7.57 -15.59 7.25
N GLN A 53 -7.95 -15.20 6.03
CA GLN A 53 -7.25 -14.18 5.23
C GLN A 53 -7.02 -12.87 6.02
N SER A 54 -8.06 -12.35 6.67
CA SER A 54 -7.99 -11.12 7.46
C SER A 54 -7.01 -11.22 8.63
N ALA A 55 -6.95 -12.36 9.30
CA ALA A 55 -6.04 -12.59 10.42
C ALA A 55 -4.59 -12.69 9.94
N ALA A 56 -4.36 -13.35 8.80
CA ALA A 56 -3.05 -13.48 8.18
C ALA A 56 -2.52 -12.11 7.70
N GLU A 57 -3.35 -11.33 7.01
CA GLU A 57 -3.02 -9.99 6.54
C GLU A 57 -2.74 -9.02 7.70
N MET A 58 -3.56 -9.05 8.75
CA MET A 58 -3.36 -8.22 9.94
C MET A 58 -2.06 -8.57 10.69
N ALA A 59 -1.76 -9.85 10.87
CA ALA A 59 -0.52 -10.29 11.50
C ALA A 59 0.71 -9.90 10.67
N PHE A 60 0.61 -10.05 9.35
CA PHE A 60 1.66 -9.66 8.41
C PHE A 60 1.89 -8.15 8.42
N ALA A 61 0.82 -7.35 8.39
CA ALA A 61 0.90 -5.91 8.39
C ALA A 61 1.43 -5.35 9.72
N ARG A 62 1.13 -5.98 10.86
CA ARG A 62 1.75 -5.67 12.16
C ARG A 62 3.24 -5.96 12.18
N ARG A 63 3.67 -7.10 11.64
CA ARG A 63 5.09 -7.51 11.61
C ARG A 63 5.93 -6.58 10.73
N TRP A 64 5.40 -6.17 9.59
CA TRP A 64 6.10 -5.34 8.62
C TRP A 64 5.83 -3.84 8.77
N GLY A 65 5.09 -3.42 9.80
CA GLY A 65 4.78 -2.01 10.05
C GLY A 65 3.88 -1.37 8.99
N LEU A 66 3.14 -2.19 8.22
CA LEU A 66 2.19 -1.75 7.19
C LEU A 66 0.84 -1.34 7.78
N SER A 67 0.53 -1.76 9.01
CA SER A 67 -0.65 -1.29 9.74
C SER A 67 -0.36 0.07 10.38
N PHE A 68 -0.74 1.13 9.71
CA PHE A 68 -0.88 2.44 10.36
C PHE A 68 -2.18 2.42 11.16
N ARG A 69 -2.10 2.56 12.49
CA ARG A 69 -3.28 3.03 13.22
C ARG A 69 -3.55 4.43 12.69
N TYR A 70 -4.63 4.58 11.93
CA TYR A 70 -5.23 5.89 11.74
C TYR A 70 -5.64 6.32 13.16
N GLY A 71 -4.82 7.14 13.79
CA GLY A 71 -5.21 7.79 15.03
C GLY A 71 -6.45 8.60 14.70
N ALA A 72 -7.60 8.14 15.16
CA ALA A 72 -8.75 9.02 15.29
C ALA A 72 -8.34 10.08 16.32
N GLY A 73 -7.97 11.24 15.82
CA GLY A 73 -7.82 12.49 16.55
C GLY A 73 -8.86 13.47 16.03
#